data_AF-A0A7X6X5W4-F1
#
_entry.id   AF-A0A7X6X5W4-F1
#
_cell.length_a   1.000
_cell.length_b   1.000
_cell.length_c   1.000
_cell.angle_alpha   90.00
_cell.angle_beta   90.00
_cell.angle_gamma   90.00
#
_symmetry.space_group_name_H-M   'P 1'
#
loop_
_entity.id
_entity.type
_entity.pdbx_description
1 polymer ?
#
loop_
_entity_poly.entity_id
_entity_poly.type
_entity_poly.pdbx_seq_one_letter_code
_entity_poly.pdbx_strand_id
1 'polypeptide(L)' 'MSKTLIAELCRQLRLGTYIADSYAEVEAESHEEFLIKLLTEAVASRSNERRKRYIRQAGF' A
#
# COMPACT_ATOMS: atom_id res chain seq x y z
N MET A 1 -14.98 -3.75 -10.26
CA MET A 1 -15.74 -4.46 -9.19
C MET A 1 -14.83 -5.03 -8.11
N SER A 2 -13.79 -5.81 -8.45
CA SER A 2 -12.84 -6.35 -7.46
C SER A 2 -11.99 -5.28 -6.76
N LYS A 3 -11.34 -4.38 -7.52
CA LYS A 3 -10.51 -3.30 -6.97
C LYS A 3 -11.24 -2.38 -5.98
N THR A 4 -12.50 -2.05 -6.27
CA THR A 4 -13.36 -1.21 -5.40
C THR A 4 -13.67 -1.90 -4.08
N LEU A 5 -13.90 -3.21 -4.08
CA LEU A 5 -14.11 -3.98 -2.85
C LEU A 5 -12.83 -4.09 -2.03
N ILE A 6 -11.69 -4.34 -2.68
CA ILE A 6 -10.38 -4.37 -2.02
C ILE A 6 -10.08 -3.02 -1.35
N ALA A 7 -10.31 -1.91 -2.04
CA ALA A 7 -10.13 -0.57 -1.48
C ALA A 7 -11.02 -0.33 -0.23
N GLU A 8 -12.27 -0.78 -0.27
CA GLU A 8 -13.19 -0.66 0.86
C GLU A 8 -12.73 -1.52 2.07
N LEU A 9 -12.29 -2.76 1.82
CA LEU A 9 -11.71 -3.61 2.87
C LEU A 9 -10.42 -3.00 3.46
N CYS A 10 -9.53 -2.49 2.61
CA CYS A 10 -8.32 -1.81 3.06
C CYS A 10 -8.65 -0.55 3.89
N ARG A 11 -9.73 0.17 3.54
CA ARG A 11 -10.22 1.32 4.33
C ARG A 11 -10.69 0.89 5.71
N GLN A 12 -11.50 -0.17 5.80
CA GLN A 12 -11.99 -0.71 7.09
C GLN A 12 -10.83 -1.15 7.99
N LEU A 13 -9.81 -1.77 7.42
CA LEU A 13 -8.60 -2.21 8.13
C LEU A 13 -7.57 -1.09 8.36
N ARG A 14 -7.85 0.14 7.91
CA ARG A 14 -6.92 1.29 7.97
C ARG A 14 -5.57 1.00 7.32
N LEU A 15 -5.56 0.23 6.23
CA LEU A 15 -4.37 -0.14 5.46
C LEU A 15 -3.96 0.94 4.43
N GLY A 16 -4.85 1.90 4.13
CA GLY A 16 -4.64 2.90 3.08
C GLY A 16 -5.07 2.36 1.71
N THR A 17 -4.92 3.15 0.65
CA THR A 17 -5.33 2.74 -0.70
C THR A 17 -4.25 2.00 -1.48
N TYR A 18 -2.99 2.11 -1.04
CA TYR A 18 -1.82 1.59 -1.75
C TYR A 18 -1.98 0.14 -2.20
N ILE A 19 -2.43 -0.75 -1.30
CA ILE A 19 -2.65 -2.16 -1.60
C ILE A 19 -3.66 -2.35 -2.74
N ALA A 20 -4.78 -1.63 -2.71
CA ALA A 20 -5.79 -1.72 -3.77
C ALA A 20 -5.27 -1.19 -5.11
N ASP A 21 -4.25 -0.32 -5.09
CA ASP A 21 -3.66 0.28 -6.26
C ASP A 21 -2.55 -0.57 -6.88
N SER A 22 -1.71 -1.22 -6.08
CA SER A 22 -0.52 -1.92 -6.56
C SER A 22 -0.61 -3.45 -6.58
N TYR A 23 -1.62 -4.08 -5.96
CA TYR A 23 -1.66 -5.55 -5.83
C TYR A 23 -1.58 -6.30 -7.18
N ALA A 24 -2.07 -5.69 -8.26
CA ALA A 24 -2.08 -6.29 -9.59
C ALA A 24 -0.69 -6.32 -10.25
N GLU A 25 0.25 -5.52 -9.76
CA GLU A 25 1.63 -5.45 -10.27
C GLU A 25 2.58 -6.39 -9.52
N VAL A 26 2.11 -7.03 -8.44
CA VAL A 26 2.91 -7.94 -7.62
C VAL A 26 2.88 -9.34 -8.22
N GLU A 27 3.99 -9.74 -8.83
CA GLU A 27 4.23 -11.11 -9.30
C GLU A 27 4.97 -11.94 -8.23
N ALA A 28 4.51 -13.16 -7.99
CA ALA A 28 5.11 -14.10 -7.05
C ALA A 28 4.74 -15.55 -7.38
N GLU A 29 5.60 -16.49 -7.00
CA GLU A 29 5.41 -17.92 -7.27
C GLU A 29 4.50 -18.60 -6.25
N SER A 30 4.30 -17.97 -5.08
CA SER A 30 3.42 -18.46 -4.02
C SER A 30 2.58 -17.34 -3.41
N HIS A 31 1.47 -17.73 -2.77
CA HIS A 31 0.63 -16.79 -2.02
C HIS A 31 1.38 -16.16 -0.85
N GLU A 32 2.30 -16.89 -0.21
CA GLU A 32 3.10 -16.36 0.90
C GLU A 32 4.07 -15.28 0.40
N GLU A 33 4.78 -15.56 -0.68
CA GLU A 33 5.69 -14.59 -1.31
C GLU A 33 4.93 -13.35 -1.80
N PHE A 34 3.77 -13.55 -2.45
CA PHE A 34 2.90 -12.45 -2.86
C PHE A 34 2.53 -11.55 -1.68
N LEU A 35 2.09 -12.15 -0.58
CA LEU A 35 1.67 -11.41 0.60
C LEU A 35 2.85 -10.66 1.24
N ILE A 36 4.02 -11.28 1.32
CA ILE A 36 5.23 -10.66 1.85
C ILE A 36 5.63 -9.44 1.00
N LYS A 37 5.66 -9.58 -0.33
CA LYS A 37 6.00 -8.47 -1.25
C LYS A 37 5.02 -7.30 -1.10
N LEU A 38 3.72 -7.59 -1.18
CA LEU A 38 2.66 -6.60 -1.09
C LEU A 38 2.70 -5.82 0.23
N LEU A 39 2.88 -6.51 1.37
CA LEU A 39 2.95 -5.86 2.68
C LEU A 39 4.24 -5.05 2.85
N THR A 40 5.36 -5.54 2.33
CA THR A 40 6.66 -4.83 2.38
C THR A 40 6.57 -3.50 1.64
N GLU A 41 6.02 -3.51 0.44
CA GLU A 41 5.81 -2.30 -0.36
C GLU A 41 4.83 -1.32 0.31
N ALA A 42 3.74 -1.83 0.90
CA ALA A 42 2.79 -0.99 1.63
C ALA A 42 3.43 -0.27 2.83
N VAL A 43 4.32 -0.95 3.58
CA VAL A 43 5.08 -0.34 4.69
C VAL A 43 6.07 0.71 4.17
N ALA A 44 6.75 0.44 3.06
CA ALA A 44 7.67 1.40 2.43
C ALA A 44 6.92 2.65 1.96
N SER A 45 5.76 2.48 1.30
CA SER A 45 4.88 3.55 0.85
C SER A 45 4.45 4.46 2.01
N ARG A 46 4.01 3.88 3.14
CA ARG A 46 3.69 4.66 4.36
C ARG A 46 4.86 5.47 4.88
N SER A 47 6.05 4.87 4.89
CA SER A 47 7.27 5.53 5.34
C SER A 47 7.62 6.73 4.45
N ASN A 48 7.46 6.57 3.13
CA ASN A 48 7.69 7.63 2.15
C ASN A 48 6.66 8.76 2.28
N GLU A 49 5.37 8.44 2.42
CA GLU A 49 4.33 9.47 2.61
C GLU A 49 4.53 10.25 3.92
N ARG A 50 4.98 9.60 4.99
CA ARG A 50 5.37 10.30 6.23
C ARG A 50 6.54 11.26 6.01
N ARG A 51 7.59 10.83 5.29
CA ARG A 51 8.73 11.70 4.95
C ARG A 51 8.29 12.88 4.09
N LYS A 52 7.51 12.65 3.04
CA LYS A 52 6.97 13.71 2.17
C LYS A 52 6.15 14.73 2.98
N ARG A 53 5.34 14.27 3.92
CA ARG A 53 4.55 15.14 4.81
C ARG A 53 5.46 16.04 5.64
N TYR A 54 6.53 15.51 6.22
CA TYR A 54 7.49 16.30 7.00
C TYR A 54 8.23 17.33 6.14
N ILE A 55 8.62 16.96 4.92
CA ILE A 55 9.26 17.90 3.98
C ILE A 55 8.30 19.07 3.67
N ARG A 56 7.05 18.76 3.29
CA ARG A 56 6.03 19.79 3.03
C ARG A 56 5.75 20.66 4.26
N GLN A 57 5.72 20.07 5.45
CA GLN A 57 5.51 20.80 6.70
C GLN A 57 6.67 21.74 7.03
N ALA A 58 7.90 21.40 6.62
CA ALA A 58 9.07 22.24 6.77
C ALA A 58 9.14 23.38 5.72
N GLY A 59 8.16 23.48 4.81
CA GLY A 59 8.05 24.57 3.84
C GLY A 59 8.92 24.42 2.60
N PHE A 60 9.38 23.19 2.29
CA PHE A 60 10.09 22.86 1.06
C PHE A 60 9.13 22.40 -0.05
#